data_AF-A0A182HN80-F1
#
_entry.id   AF-A0A182HN80-F1
#
_cell.length_a   1.000
_cell.length_b   1.000
_cell.length_c   1.000
_cell.angle_alpha   90.00
_cell.angle_beta   90.00
_cell.angle_gamma   90.00
#
_symmetry.space_group_name_H-M   'P 1'
#
loop_
_entity.id
_entity.type
_entity.pdbx_description
1 polymer ?
#
loop_
_entity_poly.entity_id
_entity_poly.type
_entity_poly.pdbx_seq_one_letter_code
_entity_poly.pdbx_strand_id
1 'polypeptide(L)'
;MESVDPSKTDFELMRDSKKRKLPWWKTPNAPIICKRIVKNLLRRMYAAAREDIELRKQHKQVTKKLALLNEFLDALRKRYLHPTLLDRGVLSVIELWLKPAANGELTNSQITRGLLRSMLELSGVTRTHLERCKVVEVVFALQNRRDEMHDNQRMASELIHRWARLRTSKCS
;
A
#
# COMPACT_ATOMS: atom_id res chain seq x y z
N MET A 1 21.71 -2.17 40.10
CA MET A 1 21.10 -1.01 40.77
C MET A 1 21.64 0.20 40.06
N GLU A 2 20.96 0.66 38.99
CA GLU A 2 21.46 1.80 38.19
C GLU A 2 21.30 3.08 39.00
N SER A 3 22.42 3.76 39.26
CA SER A 3 22.49 5.02 40.00
C SER A 3 21.78 6.12 39.20
N VAL A 4 20.71 6.66 39.77
CA VAL A 4 20.05 7.88 39.26
C VAL A 4 21.02 9.03 39.45
N ASP A 5 21.47 9.65 38.34
CA ASP A 5 22.32 10.84 38.35
C ASP A 5 21.55 12.01 39.00
N PRO A 6 22.00 12.49 40.19
CA PRO A 6 21.28 13.52 40.95
C PRO A 6 21.31 14.90 40.29
N SER A 7 22.04 15.07 39.20
CA SER A 7 22.16 16.34 38.45
C SER A 7 21.03 16.56 37.45
N LYS A 8 20.25 15.51 37.14
CA LYS A 8 19.17 15.59 36.16
C LYS A 8 17.92 16.17 36.79
N THR A 9 17.38 17.22 36.17
CA THR A 9 16.09 17.79 36.58
C THR A 9 14.96 16.81 36.32
N ASP A 10 13.87 16.90 37.08
CA ASP A 10 12.67 16.07 36.92
C ASP A 10 12.14 16.06 35.47
N PHE A 11 12.25 17.21 34.79
CA PHE A 11 11.96 17.35 33.36
C PHE A 11 12.87 16.52 32.44
N GLU A 12 14.15 16.40 32.75
CA GLU A 12 15.11 15.59 32.00
C GLU A 12 14.90 14.09 32.23
N LEU A 13 14.57 13.70 33.47
CA LEU A 13 14.16 12.33 33.80
C LEU A 13 12.87 11.95 33.06
N MET A 14 11.89 12.86 32.98
CA MET A 14 10.64 12.65 32.25
C MET A 14 10.85 12.58 30.73
N ARG A 15 11.78 13.39 30.18
CA ARG A 15 12.16 13.38 28.76
C ARG A 15 12.90 12.09 28.40
N ASP A 16 13.80 11.63 29.26
CA ASP A 16 14.51 10.36 29.09
C ASP A 16 13.54 9.16 29.24
N SER A 17 12.53 9.25 30.09
CA SER A 17 11.48 8.23 30.23
C SER A 17 10.55 8.17 29.01
N LYS A 18 10.23 9.33 28.41
CA LYS A 18 9.45 9.42 27.16
C LYS A 18 10.25 8.92 25.94
N LYS A 19 11.56 9.15 25.91
CA LYS A 19 12.48 8.61 24.87
C LYS A 19 12.66 7.09 24.95
N ARG A 20 12.45 6.47 26.11
CA ARG A 20 12.59 5.02 26.33
C ARG A 20 11.39 4.17 25.88
N LYS A 21 10.21 4.77 25.66
CA LYS A 21 9.06 3.99 25.18
C LYS A 21 9.23 3.71 23.69
N LEU A 22 9.64 2.49 23.35
CA LEU A 22 9.67 2.04 21.97
C LEU A 22 8.30 2.30 21.30
N PRO A 23 8.28 2.71 20.03
CA PRO A 23 7.03 2.80 19.30
C PRO A 23 6.25 1.48 19.39
N TRP A 24 4.92 1.56 19.45
CA TRP A 24 4.08 0.38 19.67
C TRP A 24 4.33 -0.74 18.62
N TRP A 25 4.70 -0.36 17.38
CA TRP A 25 4.99 -1.29 16.30
C TRP A 25 6.32 -2.04 16.46
N LYS A 26 7.11 -1.73 17.49
CA LYS A 26 8.32 -2.47 17.89
C LYS A 26 8.09 -3.37 19.11
N THR A 27 6.86 -3.47 19.62
CA THR A 27 6.53 -4.37 20.75
C THR A 27 6.35 -5.82 20.28
N PRO A 28 6.50 -6.82 21.16
CA PRO A 28 6.29 -8.23 20.81
C PRO A 28 4.90 -8.54 20.21
N ASN A 29 3.88 -7.76 20.61
CA ASN A 29 2.50 -7.93 20.13
C ASN A 29 2.24 -7.23 18.78
N ALA A 30 3.18 -6.43 18.28
CA ALA A 30 3.01 -5.67 17.05
C ALA A 30 2.62 -6.55 15.83
N PRO A 31 3.23 -7.73 15.59
CA PRO A 31 2.85 -8.58 14.45
C PRO A 31 1.37 -8.98 14.46
N ILE A 32 0.83 -9.33 15.64
CA ILE A 32 -0.57 -9.73 15.81
C ILE A 32 -1.50 -8.54 15.51
N ILE A 33 -1.15 -7.37 16.05
CA ILE A 33 -1.92 -6.13 15.86
C ILE A 33 -1.90 -5.72 14.38
N CYS A 34 -0.72 -5.67 13.76
CA CYS A 34 -0.56 -5.36 12.33
C CYS A 34 -1.36 -6.34 11.46
N LYS A 35 -1.30 -7.64 11.74
CA LYS A 35 -2.05 -8.68 11.02
C LYS A 35 -3.56 -8.47 11.09
N ARG A 36 -4.09 -8.02 12.23
CA ARG A 36 -5.52 -7.69 12.40
C ARG A 36 -5.90 -6.40 11.65
N ILE A 37 -5.10 -5.34 11.78
CA ILE A 37 -5.31 -4.07 11.09
C ILE A 37 -5.33 -4.30 9.57
N VAL A 38 -4.31 -4.95 9.03
CA VAL A 38 -4.18 -5.23 7.60
C VAL A 38 -5.32 -6.12 7.10
N LYS A 39 -5.69 -7.19 7.84
CA LYS A 39 -6.81 -8.05 7.45
C LYS A 39 -8.12 -7.25 7.33
N ASN A 40 -8.39 -6.36 8.29
CA ASN A 40 -9.60 -5.53 8.28
C ASN A 40 -9.58 -4.50 7.15
N LEU A 41 -8.43 -3.87 6.93
CA LEU A 41 -8.22 -2.92 5.84
C LEU A 41 -8.48 -3.58 4.48
N LEU A 42 -7.77 -4.66 4.16
CA LEU A 42 -7.88 -5.32 2.85
C LEU A 42 -9.29 -5.84 2.58
N ARG A 43 -9.97 -6.38 3.59
CA ARG A 43 -11.38 -6.79 3.49
C ARG A 43 -12.28 -5.64 3.04
N ARG A 44 -12.12 -4.44 3.59
CA ARG A 44 -12.90 -3.26 3.20
C ARG A 44 -12.53 -2.77 1.81
N MET A 45 -11.26 -2.82 1.43
CA MET A 45 -10.84 -2.44 0.07
C MET A 45 -11.37 -3.40 -1.01
N TYR A 46 -11.42 -4.70 -0.71
CA TYR A 46 -12.09 -5.68 -1.58
C TYR A 46 -13.60 -5.42 -1.67
N ALA A 47 -14.26 -5.15 -0.54
CA ALA A 47 -15.69 -4.83 -0.52
C ALA A 47 -15.99 -3.58 -1.35
N ALA A 48 -15.23 -2.49 -1.17
CA ALA A 48 -15.40 -1.26 -1.93
C ALA A 48 -15.23 -1.46 -3.43
N ALA A 49 -14.25 -2.26 -3.87
CA ALA A 49 -14.09 -2.58 -5.28
C ALA A 49 -15.28 -3.38 -5.85
N ARG A 50 -15.83 -4.33 -5.08
CA ARG A 50 -17.02 -5.10 -5.49
C ARG A 50 -18.28 -4.25 -5.53
N GLU A 51 -18.49 -3.40 -4.52
CA GLU A 51 -19.62 -2.47 -4.47
C GLU A 51 -19.56 -1.48 -5.63
N ASP A 52 -18.38 -0.96 -5.98
CA ASP A 52 -18.21 -0.07 -7.13
C ASP A 52 -18.50 -0.76 -8.48
N ILE A 53 -18.23 -2.06 -8.60
CA ILE A 53 -18.65 -2.84 -9.77
C ILE A 53 -20.17 -2.94 -9.83
N GLU A 54 -20.81 -3.19 -8.69
CA GLU A 54 -22.26 -3.32 -8.60
C GLU A 54 -22.98 -1.99 -8.85
N LEU A 55 -22.48 -0.89 -8.29
CA LEU A 55 -22.99 0.46 -8.57
C LEU A 55 -22.90 0.79 -10.05
N ARG A 56 -21.77 0.44 -10.71
CA ARG A 56 -21.62 0.64 -12.15
C ARG A 56 -22.65 -0.17 -12.96
N LYS A 57 -22.90 -1.43 -12.60
CA LYS A 57 -23.94 -2.25 -13.24
C LYS A 57 -25.34 -1.66 -13.07
N GLN A 58 -25.60 -1.02 -11.94
CA GLN A 58 -26.85 -0.32 -11.66
C GLN A 58 -26.89 1.10 -12.26
N HIS A 59 -25.91 1.50 -13.07
CA HIS A 59 -25.76 2.86 -13.62
C HIS A 59 -25.76 3.96 -12.54
N LYS A 60 -25.27 3.64 -11.34
CA LYS A 60 -25.11 4.56 -10.22
C LYS A 60 -23.69 5.09 -10.12
N GLN A 61 -23.54 6.23 -9.47
CA GLN A 61 -22.24 6.84 -9.23
C GLN A 61 -21.33 5.94 -8.37
N VAL A 62 -20.11 5.74 -8.85
CA VAL A 62 -19.07 4.91 -8.23
C VAL A 62 -18.30 5.76 -7.21
N THR A 63 -18.49 5.48 -5.93
CA THR A 63 -17.97 6.34 -4.83
C THR A 63 -17.21 5.58 -3.75
N LYS A 64 -17.30 4.25 -3.69
CA LYS A 64 -16.83 3.46 -2.54
C LYS A 64 -15.30 3.41 -2.48
N LYS A 65 -14.63 3.17 -3.61
CA LYS A 65 -13.15 3.22 -3.64
C LYS A 65 -12.63 4.61 -3.32
N LEU A 66 -13.27 5.67 -3.82
CA LEU A 66 -12.87 7.06 -3.54
C LEU A 66 -13.02 7.40 -2.05
N ALA A 67 -14.14 7.00 -1.44
CA ALA A 67 -14.38 7.22 -0.01
C ALA A 67 -13.32 6.56 0.89
N LEU A 68 -12.77 5.41 0.47
CA LEU A 68 -11.76 4.67 1.22
C LEU A 68 -10.32 4.94 0.77
N LEU A 69 -10.10 5.74 -0.28
CA LEU A 69 -8.78 5.94 -0.88
C LEU A 69 -7.78 6.51 0.13
N ASN A 70 -8.15 7.58 0.83
CA ASN A 70 -7.24 8.23 1.79
C ASN A 70 -6.79 7.28 2.89
N GLU A 71 -7.71 6.51 3.47
CA GLU A 71 -7.36 5.53 4.49
C GLU A 71 -6.44 4.43 3.95
N PHE A 72 -6.67 4.00 2.70
CA PHE A 72 -5.81 3.00 2.07
C PHE A 72 -4.40 3.54 1.83
N LEU A 73 -4.28 4.75 1.28
CA LEU A 73 -2.99 5.42 1.08
C LEU A 73 -2.27 5.67 2.41
N ASP A 74 -2.98 6.06 3.47
CA ASP A 74 -2.41 6.24 4.81
C ASP A 74 -1.83 4.96 5.40
N ALA A 75 -2.49 3.82 5.15
CA ALA A 75 -1.97 2.53 5.53
C ALA A 75 -0.73 2.15 4.72
N LEU A 76 -0.73 2.42 3.40
CA LEU A 76 0.40 2.15 2.51
C LEU A 76 1.63 3.01 2.82
N ARG A 77 1.47 4.22 3.39
CA ARG A 77 2.60 5.06 3.84
C ARG A 77 3.30 4.55 5.10
N LYS A 78 2.65 3.69 5.89
CA LYS A 78 3.18 3.18 7.15
C LYS A 78 4.16 2.04 6.88
N ARG A 79 5.45 2.36 6.82
CA ARG A 79 6.53 1.39 6.55
C ARG A 79 6.50 0.13 7.41
N TYR A 80 6.12 0.25 8.69
CA TYR A 80 6.00 -0.89 9.60
C TYR A 80 4.87 -1.87 9.23
N LEU A 81 3.90 -1.46 8.39
CA LEU A 81 2.86 -2.33 7.86
C LEU A 81 3.28 -3.03 6.57
N HIS A 82 4.32 -2.58 5.86
CA HIS A 82 4.68 -3.11 4.54
C HIS A 82 4.86 -4.64 4.51
N PRO A 83 5.61 -5.26 5.45
CA PRO A 83 5.76 -6.72 5.43
C PRO A 83 4.41 -7.43 5.53
N THR A 84 3.56 -7.01 6.49
CA THR A 84 2.24 -7.59 6.67
C THR A 84 1.28 -7.32 5.51
N LEU A 85 1.36 -6.13 4.90
CA LEU A 85 0.56 -5.77 3.72
C LEU A 85 0.91 -6.68 2.53
N LEU A 86 2.21 -6.89 2.28
CA LEU A 86 2.70 -7.75 1.19
C LEU A 86 2.35 -9.21 1.44
N ASP A 87 2.60 -9.74 2.64
CA ASP A 87 2.25 -11.11 3.03
C ASP A 87 0.75 -11.41 2.86
N ARG A 88 -0.09 -10.39 3.09
CA ARG A 88 -1.56 -10.49 2.99
C ARG A 88 -2.12 -10.16 1.61
N GLY A 89 -1.28 -9.90 0.62
CA GLY A 89 -1.72 -9.72 -0.77
C GLY A 89 -2.27 -8.32 -1.09
N VAL A 90 -1.71 -7.26 -0.49
CA VAL A 90 -2.10 -5.87 -0.83
C VAL A 90 -2.00 -5.58 -2.33
N LEU A 91 -1.03 -6.18 -3.02
CA LEU A 91 -0.84 -5.97 -4.47
C LEU A 91 -2.04 -6.48 -5.28
N SER A 92 -2.72 -7.55 -4.83
CA SER A 92 -3.95 -8.05 -5.46
C SER A 92 -5.13 -7.08 -5.28
N VAL A 93 -5.18 -6.34 -4.17
CA VAL A 93 -6.17 -5.27 -3.98
C VAL A 93 -5.87 -4.10 -4.92
N ILE A 94 -4.61 -3.70 -5.01
CA ILE A 94 -4.17 -2.62 -5.90
C ILE A 94 -4.46 -2.98 -7.36
N GLU A 95 -4.13 -4.21 -7.78
CA GLU A 95 -4.49 -4.76 -9.08
C GLU A 95 -5.99 -4.60 -9.35
N LEU A 96 -6.85 -5.03 -8.41
CA LEU A 96 -8.29 -4.93 -8.55
C LEU A 96 -8.79 -3.47 -8.67
N TRP A 97 -8.16 -2.55 -7.94
CA TRP A 97 -8.53 -1.13 -7.97
C TRP A 97 -8.13 -0.42 -9.26
N LEU A 98 -7.00 -0.85 -9.85
CA LEU A 98 -6.43 -0.32 -11.08
C LEU A 98 -6.94 -1.00 -12.35
N LYS A 99 -7.51 -2.21 -12.24
CA LYS A 99 -8.05 -2.93 -13.39
C LYS A 99 -9.14 -2.09 -14.07
N PRO A 100 -9.07 -1.87 -15.40
CA PRO A 100 -10.09 -1.12 -16.12
C PRO A 100 -11.45 -1.81 -15.98
N ALA A 101 -12.52 -1.01 -15.96
CA ALA A 101 -13.88 -1.55 -15.98
C ALA A 101 -14.15 -2.26 -17.32
N ALA A 102 -15.15 -3.13 -17.35
CA ALA A 102 -15.46 -3.96 -18.53
C ALA A 102 -15.80 -3.16 -19.80
N ASN A 103 -16.20 -1.89 -19.65
CA ASN A 103 -16.46 -0.96 -20.74
C ASN A 103 -15.23 -0.14 -21.16
N GLY A 104 -14.04 -0.44 -20.64
CA GLY A 104 -12.81 0.28 -20.94
C GLY A 104 -12.65 1.62 -20.19
N GLU A 105 -13.59 1.98 -19.32
CA GLU A 105 -13.50 3.23 -18.55
C GLU A 105 -12.18 3.35 -17.79
N LEU A 106 -11.62 4.56 -17.84
CA LEU A 106 -10.52 4.99 -17.03
C LEU A 106 -10.84 4.79 -15.55
N THR A 107 -9.90 4.20 -14.82
CA THR A 107 -9.90 4.31 -13.38
C THR A 107 -9.70 5.77 -13.01
N ASN A 108 -10.34 6.22 -11.93
CA ASN A 108 -10.21 7.61 -11.49
C ASN A 108 -8.73 7.99 -11.31
N SER A 109 -8.30 9.08 -11.95
CA SER A 109 -6.89 9.49 -11.98
C SER A 109 -6.27 9.71 -10.59
N GLN A 110 -7.07 10.10 -9.59
CA GLN A 110 -6.61 10.24 -8.21
C GLN A 110 -6.29 8.88 -7.58
N ILE A 111 -7.13 7.87 -7.82
CA ILE A 111 -6.88 6.49 -7.39
C ILE A 111 -5.60 5.99 -8.06
N THR A 112 -5.49 6.12 -9.38
CA THR A 112 -4.34 5.64 -10.14
C THR A 112 -3.04 6.29 -9.66
N ARG A 113 -3.01 7.62 -9.56
CA ARG A 113 -1.84 8.39 -9.09
C ARG A 113 -1.43 7.97 -7.67
N GLY A 114 -2.40 7.87 -6.74
CA GLY A 114 -2.14 7.51 -5.35
C GLY A 114 -1.56 6.10 -5.21
N LEU A 115 -2.13 5.13 -5.93
CA LEU A 115 -1.69 3.73 -5.87
C LEU A 115 -0.34 3.51 -6.55
N LEU A 116 -0.07 4.14 -7.71
CA LEU A 116 1.23 4.07 -8.37
C LEU A 116 2.35 4.64 -7.47
N ARG A 117 2.12 5.82 -6.89
CA ARG A 117 3.05 6.42 -5.93
C ARG A 117 3.28 5.52 -4.72
N SER A 118 2.21 4.98 -4.14
CA SER A 118 2.32 4.07 -3.00
C SER A 118 3.13 2.81 -3.33
N MET A 119 2.95 2.23 -4.53
CA MET A 119 3.74 1.08 -4.96
C MET A 119 5.23 1.41 -5.15
N LEU A 120 5.58 2.64 -5.55
CA LEU A 120 6.97 3.08 -5.61
C LEU A 120 7.61 3.23 -4.22
N GLU A 121 6.80 3.50 -3.18
CA GLU A 121 7.24 3.64 -1.80
C GLU A 121 7.22 2.32 -1.01
N LEU A 122 6.51 1.29 -1.50
CA LEU A 122 6.47 -0.02 -0.89
C LEU A 122 7.86 -0.68 -0.88
N SER A 123 8.33 -0.98 0.33
CA SER A 123 9.59 -1.68 0.58
C SER A 123 9.37 -3.17 0.78
N GLY A 124 10.31 -4.00 0.31
CA GLY A 124 10.26 -5.45 0.51
C GLY A 124 9.38 -6.22 -0.49
N VAL A 125 8.99 -5.58 -1.60
CA VAL A 125 8.35 -6.27 -2.72
C VAL A 125 9.34 -7.28 -3.29
N THR A 126 8.91 -8.54 -3.43
CA THR A 126 9.73 -9.63 -3.95
C THR A 126 9.07 -10.22 -5.21
N ARG A 127 9.82 -11.05 -5.93
CA ARG A 127 9.31 -11.81 -7.06
C ARG A 127 8.08 -12.64 -6.70
N THR A 128 8.10 -13.32 -5.55
CA THR A 128 6.97 -14.17 -5.10
C THR A 128 5.69 -13.36 -4.85
N HIS A 129 5.80 -12.12 -4.37
CA HIS A 129 4.63 -11.23 -4.22
C HIS A 129 4.02 -10.85 -5.58
N LEU A 130 4.88 -10.58 -6.57
CA LEU A 130 4.45 -10.19 -7.92
C LEU A 130 3.87 -11.38 -8.72
N GLU A 131 4.34 -12.60 -8.49
CA GLU A 131 3.82 -13.81 -9.16
C GLU A 131 2.45 -14.25 -8.65
N ARG A 132 2.08 -13.86 -7.42
CA ARG A 132 0.77 -14.19 -6.82
C ARG A 132 -0.38 -13.32 -7.33
N CYS A 133 -0.09 -12.29 -8.13
CA CYS A 133 -1.08 -11.33 -8.63
C CYS A 133 -0.73 -10.90 -10.06
N LYS A 134 -1.64 -10.19 -10.73
CA LYS A 134 -1.45 -9.66 -12.09
C LYS A 134 -1.19 -8.16 -12.10
N VAL A 135 -0.70 -7.61 -10.98
CA VAL A 135 -0.42 -6.17 -10.86
C VAL A 135 0.55 -5.68 -11.93
N VAL A 136 1.54 -6.51 -12.33
CA VAL A 136 2.50 -6.16 -13.38
C VAL A 136 1.81 -5.96 -14.72
N GLU A 137 0.89 -6.86 -15.10
CA GLU A 137 0.12 -6.77 -16.35
C GLU A 137 -0.76 -5.52 -16.36
N VAL A 138 -1.45 -5.25 -15.24
CA VAL A 138 -2.33 -4.07 -15.10
C VAL A 138 -1.53 -2.76 -15.19
N VAL A 139 -0.38 -2.68 -14.51
CA VAL A 139 0.49 -1.48 -14.56
C VAL A 139 1.13 -1.31 -15.94
N PHE A 140 1.51 -2.41 -16.61
CA PHE A 140 2.00 -2.35 -17.99
C PHE A 140 0.93 -1.87 -18.96
N ALA A 141 -0.32 -2.32 -18.81
CA ALA A 141 -1.43 -1.83 -19.61
C ALA A 141 -1.65 -0.33 -19.38
N LEU A 142 -1.61 0.13 -18.11
CA LEU A 142 -1.71 1.56 -17.75
C LEU A 142 -0.59 2.41 -18.38
N GLN A 143 0.65 1.90 -18.40
CA GLN A 143 1.80 2.59 -18.99
C GLN A 143 1.57 2.94 -20.47
N ASN A 144 0.94 2.04 -21.24
CA ASN A 144 0.80 2.14 -22.69
C ASN A 144 -0.51 2.82 -23.14
N ARG A 145 -1.36 3.24 -22.19
CA ARG A 145 -2.65 3.88 -22.50
C ARG A 145 -2.48 5.33 -22.92
N ARG A 146 -3.13 5.73 -24.02
CA ARG A 146 -3.03 7.10 -24.57
C ARG A 146 -3.77 8.16 -23.75
N ASP A 147 -4.79 7.75 -23.01
CA ASP A 147 -5.72 8.60 -22.26
C ASP A 147 -5.32 8.81 -20.79
N GLU A 148 -4.16 8.28 -20.39
CA GLU A 148 -3.64 8.37 -19.02
C GLU A 148 -2.74 9.62 -18.84
N MET A 149 -2.68 10.15 -17.61
CA MET A 149 -1.81 11.27 -17.30
C MET A 149 -0.34 10.88 -17.47
N HIS A 150 0.46 11.77 -18.06
CA HIS A 150 1.90 11.55 -18.26
C HIS A 150 2.66 11.17 -16.98
N ASP A 151 2.35 11.81 -15.85
CA ASP A 151 2.92 11.44 -14.53
C ASP A 151 2.65 9.98 -14.15
N ASN A 152 1.43 9.50 -14.42
CA ASN A 152 1.03 8.12 -14.10
C ASN A 152 1.76 7.13 -15.00
N GLN A 153 1.88 7.42 -16.31
CA GLN A 153 2.67 6.62 -17.24
C GLN A 153 4.15 6.55 -16.83
N ARG A 154 4.73 7.67 -16.38
CA ARG A 154 6.11 7.71 -15.88
C ARG A 154 6.29 6.83 -14.64
N MET A 155 5.40 6.94 -13.64
CA MET A 155 5.46 6.10 -12.44
C MET A 155 5.25 4.61 -12.77
N ALA A 156 4.33 4.30 -13.67
CA ALA A 156 4.12 2.94 -14.16
C ALA A 156 5.38 2.40 -14.84
N SER A 157 6.01 3.18 -15.72
CA SER A 157 7.27 2.81 -16.39
C SER A 157 8.38 2.49 -15.37
N GLU A 158 8.54 3.32 -14.34
CA GLU A 158 9.52 3.08 -13.29
C GLU A 158 9.25 1.77 -12.53
N LEU A 159 7.98 1.50 -12.19
CA LEU A 159 7.59 0.25 -11.53
C LEU A 159 7.91 -0.97 -12.40
N ILE A 160 7.57 -0.93 -13.69
CA ILE A 160 7.87 -2.03 -14.62
C ILE A 160 9.38 -2.28 -14.70
N HIS A 161 10.21 -1.24 -14.85
CA HIS A 161 11.67 -1.39 -14.85
C HIS A 161 12.22 -1.92 -13.51
N ARG A 162 11.65 -1.49 -12.38
CA ARG A 162 12.03 -1.99 -11.05
C ARG A 162 11.69 -3.48 -10.90
N TRP A 163 10.50 -3.89 -11.31
CA TRP A 163 10.05 -5.28 -11.20
C TRP A 163 10.70 -6.22 -12.22
N ALA A 164 11.05 -5.72 -13.40
CA ALA A 164 11.83 -6.48 -14.38
C ALA A 164 13.18 -6.93 -13.80
N ARG A 165 13.87 -6.04 -13.08
CA ARG A 165 15.14 -6.35 -12.38
C ARG A 165 15.00 -7.42 -11.30
N LEU A 166 13.83 -7.51 -10.64
CA LEU A 166 13.53 -8.58 -9.67
C LEU A 166 13.28 -9.93 -10.33
N ARG A 167 12.94 -9.96 -11.63
CA ARG A 167 12.73 -11.19 -12.40
C ARG A 167 14.01 -11.72 -13.02
N THR A 168 14.92 -10.83 -13.43
CA THR A 168 16.19 -11.18 -14.08
C THR A 168 17.31 -11.51 -13.10
N SER A 169 17.18 -11.16 -11.83
CA SER A 169 18.10 -11.56 -10.76
C SER A 169 17.95 -13.07 -10.48
N LYS A 170 18.50 -13.89 -11.36
CA LYS A 170 18.85 -15.29 -11.05
C LYS A 170 20.08 -15.29 -10.14
N CYS A 171 20.09 -16.21 -9.18
CA CYS A 171 21.16 -16.46 -8.22
C CYS A 171 22.54 -16.44 -8.90
N SER A 172 23.42 -15.56 -8.42
CA SER A 172 24.86 -15.84 -8.38
C SER A 172 25.15 -16.62 -7.12
#